data_AF-A0A2V9T6H4-F1
#
_entry.id   AF-A0A2V9T6H4-F1
#
_cell.length_a   1.000
_cell.length_b   1.000
_cell.length_c   1.000
_cell.angle_alpha   90.00
_cell.angle_beta   90.00
_cell.angle_gamma   90.00
#
_symmetry.space_group_name_H-M   'P 1'
#
loop_
_entity.id
_entity.type
_entity.pdbx_description
1 polymer ?
#
loop_
_entity_poly.entity_id
_entity_poly.type
_entity_poly.pdbx_seq_one_letter_code
_entity_poly.pdbx_strand_id
1 'polypeptide(L)'
;MRLALDTNVLVYAEGMNDAGRRSVAVGLLRKLSPGSVYVPVQVVGELFHVLVRKAAFTPREARAVILRWCDQYPLIETSLPVLLSAMELSSQHRLRVWDAIIVAAAASAGCRVLLSEDLQHGFTWNGVTVVNPFSKTPHALLAEALEP
;
A
#
# COMPACT_ATOMS: atom_id res chain seq x y z
N MET A 1 -6.93 -6.79 -13.03
CA MET A 1 -6.68 -5.40 -12.58
C MET A 1 -5.45 -5.36 -11.69
N ARG A 2 -4.63 -4.29 -11.68
CA ARG A 2 -3.48 -4.14 -10.76
C ARG A 2 -3.85 -3.33 -9.52
N LEU A 3 -3.37 -3.75 -8.36
CA LEU A 3 -3.57 -3.10 -7.06
C LEU A 3 -2.22 -2.77 -6.44
N ALA A 4 -2.13 -1.62 -5.77
CA ALA A 4 -1.01 -1.26 -4.91
C ALA A 4 -1.41 -1.34 -3.43
N LEU A 5 -0.44 -1.65 -2.57
CA LEU A 5 -0.61 -1.63 -1.11
C LEU A 5 0.04 -0.39 -0.51
N ASP A 6 -0.58 0.16 0.53
CA ASP A 6 -0.02 1.17 1.41
C ASP A 6 0.56 0.55 2.69
N THR A 7 1.36 1.31 3.43
CA THR A 7 2.08 0.87 4.63
C THR A 7 1.15 0.37 5.73
N ASN A 8 0.01 1.02 5.98
CA ASN A 8 -0.94 0.56 6.99
C ASN A 8 -1.43 -0.87 6.72
N VAL A 9 -1.66 -1.26 5.47
CA VAL A 9 -2.09 -2.62 5.11
C VAL A 9 -1.03 -3.65 5.48
N LEU A 10 0.25 -3.38 5.17
CA LEU A 10 1.36 -4.28 5.50
C LEU A 10 1.56 -4.37 7.02
N VAL A 11 1.47 -3.23 7.73
CA VAL A 11 1.57 -3.18 9.19
C VAL A 11 0.53 -4.08 9.83
N TYR A 12 -0.74 -3.99 9.41
CA TYR A 12 -1.79 -4.88 9.92
C TYR A 12 -1.57 -6.34 9.54
N ALA A 13 -1.07 -6.62 8.34
CA ALA A 13 -0.77 -8.00 7.90
C ALA A 13 0.34 -8.67 8.72
N GLU A 14 1.38 -7.92 9.11
CA GLU A 14 2.41 -8.38 10.06
C GLU A 14 1.89 -8.51 11.50
N GLY A 15 0.61 -8.17 11.73
CA GLY A 15 -0.05 -8.33 13.01
C GLY A 15 0.31 -7.25 14.01
N MET A 16 0.82 -6.13 13.53
CA MET A 16 0.97 -4.94 14.32
C MET A 16 -0.41 -4.29 14.48
N ASN A 17 -0.73 -3.93 15.72
CA ASN A 17 -1.97 -3.22 16.07
C ASN A 17 -3.24 -4.11 16.01
N ASP A 18 -4.42 -3.46 15.97
CA ASP A 18 -5.78 -4.01 16.01
C ASP A 18 -5.99 -5.40 15.34
N ALA A 19 -6.45 -6.37 16.14
CA ALA A 19 -6.66 -7.76 15.70
C ALA A 19 -7.74 -7.90 14.62
N GLY A 20 -8.74 -7.01 14.61
CA GLY A 20 -9.78 -6.94 13.58
C GLY A 20 -9.18 -6.54 12.24
N ARG A 21 -8.41 -5.44 12.21
CA ARG A 21 -7.71 -4.97 11.00
C ARG A 21 -6.71 -6.00 10.47
N ARG A 22 -5.99 -6.70 11.36
CA ARG A 22 -5.15 -7.85 10.98
C ARG A 22 -5.95 -8.91 10.23
N SER A 23 -7.09 -9.34 10.78
CA SER A 23 -7.92 -10.37 10.15
C SER A 23 -8.41 -9.93 8.76
N VAL A 24 -8.80 -8.66 8.61
CA VAL A 24 -9.21 -8.10 7.32
C VAL A 24 -8.04 -8.05 6.34
N ALA A 25 -6.88 -7.52 6.74
CA ALA A 25 -5.71 -7.40 5.87
C ALA A 25 -5.20 -8.77 5.38
N VAL A 26 -5.05 -9.74 6.30
CA VAL A 26 -4.62 -11.11 5.94
C VAL A 26 -5.67 -11.80 5.07
N GLY A 27 -6.95 -11.65 5.40
CA GLY A 27 -8.05 -12.20 4.61
C GLY A 27 -8.12 -11.63 3.20
N LEU A 28 -7.85 -10.34 3.04
CA LEU A 28 -7.81 -9.66 1.75
C LEU A 28 -6.65 -10.17 0.90
N LEU A 29 -5.43 -10.19 1.43
CA LEU A 29 -4.22 -10.62 0.71
C LEU A 29 -4.30 -12.08 0.26
N ARG A 30 -5.02 -12.94 0.99
CA ARG A 30 -5.27 -14.34 0.60
C ARG A 30 -6.23 -14.49 -0.58
N LYS A 31 -7.14 -13.53 -0.76
CA LYS A 31 -8.15 -13.55 -1.83
C LYS A 31 -7.65 -12.87 -3.11
N LEU A 32 -6.75 -11.91 -2.97
CA LEU A 32 -6.15 -11.23 -4.11
C LEU A 32 -5.14 -12.16 -4.81
N SER A 33 -5.17 -12.16 -6.15
CA SER A 33 -4.18 -12.87 -6.96
C SER A 33 -2.78 -12.27 -6.73
N PRO A 34 -1.75 -13.04 -6.31
CA PRO A 34 -0.43 -12.48 -5.99
C PRO A 34 0.20 -11.67 -7.15
N GLY A 35 0.02 -12.13 -8.39
CA GLY A 35 0.53 -11.42 -9.58
C GLY A 35 -0.20 -10.12 -9.94
N SER A 36 -1.26 -9.77 -9.21
CA SER A 36 -2.04 -8.54 -9.40
C SER A 36 -1.74 -7.46 -8.35
N VAL A 37 -1.02 -7.83 -7.28
CA VAL A 37 -0.73 -6.95 -6.14
C VAL A 37 0.71 -6.48 -6.23
N TYR A 38 0.91 -5.18 -6.12
CA TYR A 38 2.19 -4.51 -6.22
C TYR A 38 2.47 -3.70 -4.95
N VAL A 39 3.74 -3.56 -4.61
CA VAL A 39 4.15 -2.84 -3.39
C VAL A 39 5.18 -1.76 -3.75
N PRO A 40 4.87 -0.47 -3.55
CA PRO A 40 5.87 0.59 -3.71
C PRO A 40 7.08 0.37 -2.79
N VAL A 41 8.29 0.64 -3.27
CA VAL A 41 9.52 0.52 -2.44
C VAL A 41 9.50 1.44 -1.22
N GLN A 42 8.78 2.56 -1.31
CA GLN A 42 8.52 3.47 -0.19
C GLN A 42 7.79 2.74 0.95
N VAL A 43 6.80 1.92 0.63
CA VAL A 43 5.95 1.21 1.60
C VAL A 43 6.73 0.18 2.40
N VAL A 44 7.65 -0.56 1.77
CA VAL A 44 8.53 -1.49 2.50
C VAL A 44 9.56 -0.75 3.37
N GLY A 45 10.02 0.42 2.95
CA GLY A 45 10.90 1.28 3.75
C GLY A 45 10.19 1.81 5.01
N GLU A 46 8.95 2.25 4.86
CA GLU A 46 8.12 2.68 5.99
C GLU A 46 7.77 1.53 6.92
N LEU A 47 7.46 0.35 6.40
CA LEU A 47 7.26 -0.85 7.21
C LEU A 47 8.50 -1.17 8.05
N PHE A 48 9.70 -1.13 7.47
CA PHE A 48 10.94 -1.35 8.21
C PHE A 48 11.08 -0.37 9.38
N HIS A 49 10.83 0.92 9.11
CA HIS A 49 10.85 1.94 10.15
C HIS A 49 9.86 1.64 11.27
N VAL A 50 8.63 1.26 10.93
CA VAL A 50 7.59 0.89 11.91
C VAL A 50 7.99 -0.33 12.73
N LEU A 51 8.51 -1.39 12.12
CA LEU A 51 8.94 -2.59 12.84
C LEU A 51 10.05 -2.29 13.85
N VAL A 52 11.07 -1.54 13.43
CA VAL A 52 12.19 -1.20 14.33
C VAL A 52 11.75 -0.24 15.44
N ARG A 53 10.95 0.78 15.11
CA ARG A 53 10.59 1.83 16.08
C ARG A 53 9.44 1.48 16.99
N LYS A 54 8.45 0.71 16.50
CA LYS A 54 7.18 0.48 17.20
C LYS A 54 6.96 -0.99 17.58
N ALA A 55 7.63 -1.94 16.92
CA ALA A 55 7.51 -3.37 17.21
C ALA A 55 8.66 -3.95 18.04
N ALA A 56 9.66 -3.13 18.38
CA ALA A 56 10.90 -3.56 19.05
C ALA A 56 11.69 -4.65 18.30
N PHE A 57 11.53 -4.74 16.98
CA PHE A 57 12.34 -5.64 16.16
C PHE A 57 13.75 -5.08 16.07
N THR A 58 14.74 -5.96 16.11
CA THR A 58 16.09 -5.60 15.67
C THR A 58 16.09 -5.26 14.18
N PRO A 59 17.02 -4.42 13.69
CA PRO A 59 17.17 -4.17 12.25
C PRO A 59 17.31 -5.44 11.41
N ARG A 60 17.90 -6.51 11.97
CA ARG A 60 18.05 -7.80 11.30
C ARG A 60 16.70 -8.53 11.14
N GLU A 61 15.88 -8.55 12.18
CA GLU A 61 14.54 -9.16 12.14
C GLU A 61 13.63 -8.39 11.18
N ALA A 62 13.62 -7.06 11.27
CA ALA A 62 12.86 -6.20 10.37
C ALA A 62 13.28 -6.43 8.91
N ARG A 63 14.59 -6.53 8.63
CA ARG A 63 15.09 -6.86 7.28
C ARG A 63 14.57 -8.20 6.78
N ALA A 64 14.53 -9.23 7.64
CA ALA A 64 13.98 -10.53 7.26
C ALA A 64 12.48 -10.46 6.92
N VAL A 65 11.72 -9.58 7.58
CA VAL A 65 10.32 -9.31 7.20
C VAL A 65 10.23 -8.65 5.84
N ILE A 66 11.01 -7.59 5.60
CA ILE A 66 11.00 -6.87 4.31
C ILE A 66 11.32 -7.81 3.15
N LEU A 67 12.32 -8.69 3.30
CA LEU A 67 12.66 -9.65 2.24
C LEU A 67 11.49 -10.56 1.86
N ARG A 68 10.67 -11.01 2.83
CA ARG A 68 9.47 -11.82 2.50
C ARG A 68 8.47 -11.06 1.65
N TRP A 69 8.26 -9.76 1.92
CA TRP A 69 7.38 -8.93 1.10
C TRP A 69 7.95 -8.74 -0.31
N CYS A 70 9.25 -8.50 -0.43
CA CYS A 70 9.92 -8.35 -1.72
C CYS A 70 9.90 -9.64 -2.55
N ASP A 71 10.00 -10.81 -1.92
CA ASP A 71 9.95 -12.10 -2.60
C ASP A 71 8.52 -12.47 -3.04
N GLN A 72 7.51 -11.99 -2.32
CA GLN A 72 6.11 -12.35 -2.55
C GLN A 72 5.41 -11.45 -3.58
N TYR A 73 5.78 -10.17 -3.68
CA TYR A 73 5.08 -9.20 -4.51
C TYR A 73 6.04 -8.40 -5.41
N PRO A 74 5.64 -8.09 -6.66
CA PRO A 74 6.38 -7.17 -7.50
C PRO A 74 6.46 -5.77 -6.85
N LEU A 75 7.66 -5.20 -6.88
CA LEU A 75 7.92 -3.88 -6.33
C LEU A 75 7.72 -2.78 -7.37
N ILE A 76 7.35 -1.58 -6.90
CA ILE A 76 7.30 -0.37 -7.73
C ILE A 76 8.40 0.59 -7.27
N GLU A 77 9.35 0.88 -8.13
CA GLU A 77 10.45 1.81 -7.83
C GLU A 77 9.98 3.27 -7.78
N THR A 78 10.66 4.08 -6.97
CA THR A 78 10.47 5.54 -6.96
C THR A 78 11.50 6.17 -7.90
N SER A 79 11.13 6.29 -9.18
CA SER A 79 11.93 6.99 -10.18
C SER A 79 11.74 8.50 -10.10
N LEU A 80 12.61 9.28 -10.78
CA LEU A 80 12.47 10.74 -10.84
C LEU A 80 11.10 11.18 -11.39
N PRO A 81 10.53 10.59 -12.46
CA PRO A 81 9.16 10.90 -12.90
C PRO A 81 8.09 10.67 -11.82
N VAL A 82 8.21 9.59 -11.03
CA VAL A 82 7.30 9.33 -9.90
C VAL A 82 7.41 10.43 -8.86
N LEU A 83 8.63 10.82 -8.50
CA LEU A 83 8.88 11.87 -7.52
C LEU A 83 8.30 13.23 -7.98
N LEU A 84 8.50 13.59 -9.25
CA LEU A 84 7.96 14.84 -9.80
C LEU A 84 6.41 14.83 -9.82
N SER A 85 5.80 13.70 -10.21
CA SER A 85 4.33 13.55 -10.14
C SER A 85 3.82 13.60 -8.71
N ALA A 86 4.55 13.06 -7.74
CA ALA A 86 4.21 13.15 -6.32
C ALA A 86 4.29 14.60 -5.79
N MET A 87 5.27 15.39 -6.24
CA MET A 87 5.37 16.81 -5.87
C MET A 87 4.20 17.62 -6.45
N GLU A 88 3.80 17.35 -7.69
CA GLU A 88 2.60 17.94 -8.29
C GLU A 88 1.35 17.58 -7.47
N LEU A 89 1.13 16.29 -7.22
CA LEU A 89 0.03 15.79 -6.42
C LEU A 89 0.00 16.43 -5.02
N SER A 90 1.15 16.52 -4.35
CA SER A 90 1.29 17.17 -3.04
C SER A 90 0.93 18.66 -3.10
N SER A 91 1.38 19.37 -4.14
CA SER A 91 1.08 20.80 -4.31
C SER A 91 -0.41 21.08 -4.56
N GLN A 92 -1.08 20.23 -5.33
CA GLN A 92 -2.47 20.42 -5.74
C GLN A 92 -3.47 19.96 -4.68
N HIS A 93 -3.15 18.87 -3.97
CA HIS A 93 -4.09 18.18 -3.07
C HIS A 93 -3.67 18.20 -1.60
N ARG A 94 -2.58 18.88 -1.25
CA ARG A 94 -2.04 19.02 0.12
C ARG A 94 -1.75 17.68 0.81
N LEU A 95 -1.53 16.63 0.02
CA LEU A 95 -1.01 15.36 0.52
C LEU A 95 0.43 15.56 0.99
N ARG A 96 0.84 14.87 2.06
CA ARG A 96 2.26 14.83 2.43
C ARG A 96 3.02 14.17 1.29
N VAL A 97 4.22 14.65 0.99
CA VAL A 97 5.00 14.17 -0.15
C VAL A 97 5.25 12.66 -0.11
N TRP A 98 5.43 12.09 1.08
CA TRP A 98 5.65 10.64 1.26
C TRP A 98 4.40 9.83 0.87
N ASP A 99 3.21 10.26 1.30
CA ASP A 99 1.95 9.65 0.89
C ASP A 99 1.71 9.82 -0.61
N ALA A 100 2.04 11.01 -1.15
CA ALA A 100 1.93 11.31 -2.58
C ALA A 100 2.84 10.43 -3.45
N ILE A 101 4.04 10.05 -2.96
CA ILE A 101 4.93 9.11 -3.66
C ILE A 101 4.27 7.74 -3.82
N ILE A 102 3.55 7.25 -2.80
CA ILE A 102 2.86 5.96 -2.85
C ILE A 102 1.76 6.00 -3.92
N VAL A 103 0.96 7.06 -3.96
CA VAL A 103 -0.09 7.25 -4.98
C VAL A 103 0.51 7.38 -6.38
N ALA A 104 1.55 8.20 -6.56
CA ALA A 104 2.20 8.41 -7.84
C ALA A 104 2.90 7.13 -8.35
N ALA A 105 3.53 6.37 -7.47
CA ALA A 105 4.13 5.07 -7.80
C ALA A 105 3.05 4.09 -8.29
N ALA A 106 1.94 3.97 -7.54
CA ALA A 106 0.81 3.12 -7.92
C ALA A 106 0.26 3.49 -9.31
N ALA A 107 0.07 4.79 -9.56
CA ALA A 107 -0.38 5.29 -10.88
C ALA A 107 0.64 4.97 -11.99
N SER A 108 1.94 5.19 -11.76
CA SER A 108 3.02 4.89 -12.72
C SER A 108 3.08 3.41 -13.11
N ALA A 109 2.76 2.51 -12.17
CA ALA A 109 2.69 1.07 -12.41
C ALA A 109 1.38 0.61 -13.08
N GLY A 110 0.47 1.53 -13.39
CA GLY A 110 -0.85 1.22 -13.94
C GLY A 110 -1.78 0.51 -12.94
N CYS A 111 -1.56 0.72 -11.63
CA CYS A 111 -2.50 0.24 -10.62
C CYS A 111 -3.80 1.04 -10.71
N ARG A 112 -4.93 0.34 -10.71
CA ARG A 112 -6.26 0.97 -10.71
C ARG A 112 -6.75 1.24 -9.29
N VAL A 113 -6.20 0.54 -8.31
CA VAL A 113 -6.55 0.65 -6.89
C VAL A 113 -5.28 0.81 -6.05
N LEU A 114 -5.30 1.73 -5.09
CA LEU A 114 -4.36 1.78 -3.96
C LEU A 114 -5.14 1.45 -2.68
N LEU A 115 -4.75 0.39 -1.98
CA LEU A 115 -5.35 -0.01 -0.72
C LEU A 115 -4.70 0.77 0.42
N SER A 116 -5.44 1.71 1.01
CA SER A 116 -4.95 2.59 2.07
C SER A 116 -6.06 2.96 3.05
N GLU A 117 -5.75 2.88 4.34
CA GLU A 117 -6.62 3.40 5.40
C GLU A 117 -6.51 4.92 5.60
N ASP A 118 -5.28 5.44 5.56
CA ASP A 118 -4.96 6.80 5.98
C ASP A 118 -5.25 7.84 4.90
N LEU A 119 -5.32 7.41 3.63
CA LEU A 119 -5.67 8.27 2.51
C LEU A 119 -7.18 8.38 2.32
N GLN A 120 -7.61 9.49 1.70
CA GLN A 120 -9.03 9.76 1.47
C GLN A 120 -9.65 8.68 0.56
N HIS A 121 -10.57 7.91 1.12
CA HIS A 121 -11.33 6.92 0.35
C HIS A 121 -12.07 7.56 -0.84
N GLY A 122 -11.92 6.98 -2.03
CA GLY A 122 -12.51 7.47 -3.28
C GLY A 122 -11.68 8.55 -3.97
N PHE A 123 -10.56 9.00 -3.39
CA PHE A 123 -9.64 9.90 -4.07
C PHE A 123 -9.05 9.25 -5.33
N THR A 124 -8.89 10.02 -6.41
CA THR A 124 -8.37 9.53 -7.68
C THR A 124 -7.22 10.37 -8.18
N TRP A 125 -6.19 9.73 -8.73
CA TRP A 125 -5.06 10.39 -9.37
C TRP A 125 -4.52 9.55 -10.53
N ASN A 126 -4.44 10.11 -11.74
CA ASN A 126 -3.85 9.43 -12.91
C ASN A 126 -4.29 7.96 -13.09
N GLY A 127 -5.58 7.68 -12.89
CA GLY A 127 -6.17 6.35 -13.06
C GLY A 127 -6.13 5.44 -11.81
N VAL A 128 -5.42 5.80 -10.74
CA VAL A 128 -5.50 5.09 -9.46
C VAL A 128 -6.65 5.63 -8.62
N THR A 129 -7.38 4.74 -7.94
CA THR A 129 -8.40 5.09 -6.94
C THR A 129 -7.97 4.58 -5.56
N VAL A 130 -8.01 5.44 -4.56
CA VAL A 130 -7.74 5.09 -3.16
C VAL A 130 -8.95 4.35 -2.58
N VAL A 131 -8.73 3.12 -2.13
CA VAL A 131 -9.77 2.30 -1.51
C VAL A 131 -9.35 1.93 -0.09
N ASN A 132 -10.20 2.27 0.88
CA ASN A 132 -10.01 1.83 2.26
C ASN A 132 -10.61 0.43 2.43
N PRO A 133 -9.78 -0.62 2.62
CA PRO A 133 -10.27 -2.00 2.73
C PRO A 133 -10.95 -2.29 4.06
N PHE A 134 -10.90 -1.38 5.03
CA PHE A 134 -11.49 -1.50 6.36
C PHE A 134 -12.81 -0.73 6.49
N SER A 135 -13.26 -0.09 5.41
CA SER A 135 -14.58 0.55 5.35
C SER A 135 -15.71 -0.47 5.55
N LYS A 136 -16.77 -0.07 6.26
CA LYS A 136 -17.99 -0.90 6.43
C LYS A 136 -18.67 -1.23 5.11
N THR A 137 -18.54 -0.32 4.14
CA THR A 137 -19.09 -0.49 2.79
C THR A 137 -17.92 -0.71 1.83
N PRO A 138 -17.75 -1.92 1.28
CA PRO A 138 -16.71 -2.20 0.30
C PRO A 138 -16.88 -1.33 -0.94
N HIS A 139 -15.78 -0.81 -1.46
CA HIS A 139 -15.78 -0.10 -2.73
C HIS A 139 -15.97 -1.07 -3.90
N ALA A 140 -16.69 -0.66 -4.94
CA ALA A 140 -16.98 -1.51 -6.11
C ALA A 140 -15.69 -2.06 -6.76
N LEU A 141 -14.64 -1.23 -6.89
CA LEU A 141 -13.34 -1.69 -7.42
C LEU A 141 -12.67 -2.76 -6.55
N LEU A 142 -12.88 -2.75 -5.22
CA LEU A 142 -12.34 -3.81 -4.38
C LEU A 142 -13.15 -5.10 -4.52
N ALA A 143 -14.47 -5.00 -4.69
CA ALA A 143 -15.30 -6.16 -5.00
C ALA A 143 -14.88 -6.79 -6.33
N GLU A 144 -14.75 -5.99 -7.39
CA GLU A 144 -14.25 -6.42 -8.72
C GLU A 144 -12.86 -7.09 -8.62
N ALA A 145 -11.97 -6.60 -7.76
CA ALA A 145 -10.65 -7.19 -7.54
C ALA A 145 -10.67 -8.58 -6.87
N LEU A 146 -11.75 -8.87 -6.14
CA LEU A 146 -11.91 -10.09 -5.34
C LEU A 146 -12.80 -11.14 -6.04
N GLU A 147 -13.37 -10.78 -7.19
CA GLU A 147 -14.08 -11.73 -8.06
C GLU A 147 -13.06 -12.59 -8.83
N PRO A 148 -13.26 -13.92 -8.86
CA PRO A 148 -12.34 -14.87 -9.51
C PRO A 148 -12.33 -14.80 -11.03
#